data_AF-A0A4S9LMZ8-F1
#
_entry.id   AF-A0A4S9LMZ8-F1
#
_cell.length_a   1.000
_cell.length_b   1.000
_cell.length_c   1.000
_cell.angle_alpha   90.00
_cell.angle_beta   90.00
_cell.angle_gamma   90.00
#
_symmetry.space_group_name_H-M   'P 1'
#
loop_
_entity.id
_entity.type
_entity.pdbx_description
1 polymer ?
#
loop_
_entity_poly.entity_id
_entity_poly.type
_entity_poly.pdbx_seq_one_letter_code
_entity_poly.pdbx_strand_id
1 'polypeptide(L)'
;MGHAAGLRYTTRPSWYQIRLLARLQEEGKHIDRFSWILRARQLTPLKGYIALSTYLKQYKVGDIVDVVANGAVQKGMPYKVYHGKTGVVYNVTKSAVGVILYRQVGNRYIEKRINVRIEHVRHSRSREEFLTRVKTNAEKKRQAKTDGTHAFLKRQPAMPREARTISIKEAKPETLAPIAYDTAI
;
A
#
# COMPACT_ATOMS: atom_id res chain seq x y z
N MET A 1 -2.32 2.48 -67.44
CA MET A 1 -2.03 1.02 -67.51
C MET A 1 -1.26 0.65 -66.26
N GLY A 2 -1.81 -0.22 -65.40
CA GLY A 2 -1.10 -0.77 -64.24
C GLY A 2 -1.84 -0.61 -62.91
N HIS A 3 -2.81 -1.49 -62.67
CA HIS A 3 -3.49 -1.69 -61.39
C HIS A 3 -2.52 -2.20 -60.31
N ALA A 4 -2.62 -1.67 -59.09
CA ALA A 4 -2.15 -2.35 -57.88
C ALA A 4 -3.31 -2.43 -56.87
N ALA A 5 -3.84 -3.64 -56.70
CA ALA A 5 -4.94 -3.95 -55.80
C ALA A 5 -4.45 -3.99 -54.34
N GLY A 6 -4.91 -3.05 -53.51
CA GLY A 6 -4.77 -3.11 -52.07
C GLY A 6 -5.83 -4.03 -51.45
N LEU A 7 -5.47 -5.28 -51.15
CA LEU A 7 -6.29 -6.19 -50.35
C LEU A 7 -6.32 -5.73 -48.90
N ARG A 8 -7.35 -4.96 -48.53
CA ARG A 8 -7.72 -4.74 -47.12
C ARG A 8 -8.47 -5.98 -46.62
N TYR A 9 -7.76 -6.92 -46.01
CA TYR A 9 -8.40 -7.95 -45.20
C TYR A 9 -8.92 -7.33 -43.91
N THR A 10 -10.19 -6.92 -43.90
CA THR A 10 -10.94 -6.78 -42.64
C THR A 10 -11.38 -8.18 -42.26
N THR A 11 -10.58 -8.87 -41.44
CA THR A 11 -10.98 -10.17 -40.89
C THR A 11 -12.13 -9.94 -39.92
N ARG A 12 -13.36 -10.22 -40.37
CA ARG A 12 -14.52 -10.36 -39.47
C ARG A 12 -14.18 -11.46 -38.47
N PRO A 13 -14.23 -11.19 -37.15
CA PRO A 13 -13.90 -12.20 -36.17
C PRO A 13 -14.83 -13.40 -36.32
N SER A 14 -14.25 -14.60 -36.28
CA SER A 14 -14.97 -15.88 -36.32
C SER A 14 -16.09 -15.89 -35.26
N TRP A 15 -17.19 -16.61 -35.52
CA TRP A 15 -18.23 -16.86 -34.50
C TRP A 15 -17.64 -17.38 -33.18
N TYR A 16 -16.52 -18.12 -33.24
CA TYR A 16 -15.76 -18.53 -32.06
C TYR A 16 -15.04 -17.37 -31.36
N GLN A 17 -14.49 -16.40 -32.09
CA GLN A 17 -13.89 -15.19 -31.52
C GLN A 17 -14.96 -14.25 -30.91
N ILE A 18 -16.14 -14.16 -31.52
CA ILE A 18 -17.28 -13.43 -30.94
C ILE A 18 -17.77 -14.13 -29.67
N ARG A 19 -17.82 -15.47 -29.66
CA ARG A 19 -18.20 -16.25 -28.48
C ARG A 19 -17.15 -16.21 -27.38
N LEU A 20 -15.87 -16.13 -27.71
CA LEU A 20 -14.77 -15.99 -26.76
C LEU A 20 -14.72 -14.59 -26.14
N LEU A 21 -14.98 -13.54 -26.95
CA LEU A 21 -15.14 -12.16 -26.46
C LEU A 21 -16.42 -11.99 -25.63
N ALA A 22 -17.53 -12.63 -26.00
CA ALA A 22 -18.75 -12.66 -25.19
C ALA A 22 -18.58 -13.46 -23.89
N ARG A 23 -17.81 -14.55 -23.92
CA ARG A 23 -17.45 -15.35 -22.75
C ARG A 23 -16.45 -14.64 -21.82
N LEU A 24 -15.77 -13.60 -22.29
CA LEU A 24 -14.96 -12.71 -21.44
C LEU A 24 -15.77 -11.52 -20.88
N GLN A 25 -16.92 -11.20 -21.48
CA GLN A 25 -17.81 -10.12 -21.02
C GLN A 25 -18.83 -10.59 -19.96
N GLU A 26 -19.14 -11.89 -19.90
CA GLU A 26 -20.08 -12.47 -18.90
C GLU A 26 -19.45 -12.91 -17.58
N GLU A 27 -18.15 -12.67 -17.36
CA GLU A 27 -17.45 -13.10 -16.15
C GLU A 27 -17.46 -12.07 -15.01
N GLY A 28 -18.44 -11.16 -15.03
CA GLY A 28 -18.82 -10.39 -13.86
C GLY A 28 -19.78 -11.20 -12.99
N LYS A 29 -19.26 -11.83 -11.93
CA LYS A 29 -19.94 -12.22 -10.64
C LYS A 29 -19.34 -13.46 -9.96
N HIS A 30 -18.02 -13.62 -9.94
CA HIS A 30 -17.42 -14.60 -9.02
C HIS A 30 -16.39 -13.92 -8.12
N ILE A 31 -16.61 -14.05 -6.81
CA ILE A 31 -15.80 -13.46 -5.74
C ILE A 31 -14.36 -14.03 -5.81
N ASP A 32 -14.17 -15.22 -6.42
CA ASP A 32 -12.99 -16.03 -6.18
C ASP A 32 -11.92 -16.11 -7.29
N ARG A 33 -12.13 -15.64 -8.52
CA ARG A 33 -11.09 -15.86 -9.57
C ARG A 33 -9.86 -14.96 -9.51
N PHE A 34 -9.95 -13.80 -8.88
CA PHE A 34 -8.79 -12.93 -8.60
C PHE A 34 -8.21 -13.15 -7.19
N SER A 35 -8.82 -14.03 -6.40
CA SER A 35 -8.36 -14.43 -5.06
C SER A 35 -7.00 -15.16 -5.13
N TRP A 36 -6.76 -15.88 -6.24
CA TRP A 36 -5.58 -16.72 -6.40
C TRP A 36 -4.27 -15.92 -6.43
N ILE A 37 -4.23 -14.76 -7.09
CA ILE A 37 -3.02 -13.91 -7.18
C ILE A 37 -2.73 -13.20 -5.84
N LEU A 38 -3.76 -12.77 -5.11
CA LEU A 38 -3.62 -12.18 -3.78
C LEU A 38 -3.27 -13.24 -2.71
N ARG A 39 -3.70 -14.50 -2.89
CA ARG A 39 -3.25 -15.64 -2.08
C ARG A 39 -1.81 -16.07 -2.37
N ALA A 40 -1.33 -15.89 -3.60
CA ALA A 40 -0.05 -16.46 -4.06
C ALA A 40 1.17 -15.55 -3.84
N ARG A 41 1.00 -14.29 -3.42
CA ARG A 41 2.11 -13.32 -3.32
C ARG A 41 2.51 -12.99 -1.87
N GLN A 42 2.66 -14.02 -1.05
CA GLN A 42 3.61 -14.00 0.05
C GLN A 42 4.51 -15.20 -0.18
N LEU A 43 5.78 -14.97 -0.54
CA LEU A 43 6.82 -16.00 -0.43
C LEU A 43 6.87 -16.37 1.07
N THR A 44 6.37 -17.57 1.36
CA THR A 44 6.13 -18.19 2.67
C THR A 44 5.38 -17.33 3.71
N PRO A 45 4.03 -17.28 3.69
CA PRO A 45 3.35 -17.18 4.98
C PRO A 45 3.74 -18.44 5.75
N LEU A 46 4.22 -18.29 6.98
CA LEU A 46 4.35 -19.41 7.92
C LEU A 46 3.04 -20.22 7.85
N LYS A 47 3.07 -21.38 7.20
CA LYS A 47 1.92 -22.28 7.12
C LYS A 47 1.63 -22.70 8.55
N GLY A 48 0.55 -22.19 9.14
CA GLY A 48 0.25 -22.51 10.54
C GLY A 48 -0.64 -21.48 11.25
N TYR A 49 -0.58 -21.55 12.57
CA TYR A 49 -1.39 -20.77 13.50
C TYR A 49 -1.01 -19.28 13.49
N ILE A 50 -2.02 -18.42 13.67
CA ILE A 50 -1.81 -16.97 13.83
C ILE A 50 -1.23 -16.70 15.22
N ALA A 51 -0.17 -15.89 15.28
CA ALA A 51 0.46 -15.49 16.54
C ALA A 51 -0.55 -14.78 17.47
N LEU A 52 -0.49 -15.10 18.76
CA LEU A 52 -1.39 -14.55 19.78
C LEU A 52 -1.34 -13.02 19.89
N SER A 53 -0.23 -12.40 19.49
CA SER A 53 -0.07 -10.95 19.42
C SER A 53 -1.12 -10.26 18.55
N THR A 54 -1.75 -10.96 17.60
CA THR A 54 -2.82 -10.40 16.77
C THR A 54 -4.10 -10.19 17.56
N TYR A 55 -4.42 -11.10 18.47
CA TYR A 55 -5.64 -11.06 19.29
C TYR A 55 -5.49 -10.15 20.51
N LEU A 56 -4.27 -10.00 21.03
CA LEU A 56 -3.99 -9.14 22.19
C LEU A 56 -3.95 -7.64 21.83
N LYS A 57 -3.98 -7.28 20.54
CA LYS A 57 -4.04 -5.90 20.09
C LYS A 57 -5.41 -5.31 20.40
N GLN A 58 -5.42 -4.22 21.15
CA GLN A 58 -6.62 -3.47 21.46
C GLN A 58 -6.93 -2.49 20.34
N TYR A 59 -8.19 -2.43 19.91
CA TYR A 59 -8.68 -1.47 18.92
C TYR A 59 -9.76 -0.61 19.55
N LYS A 60 -9.73 0.69 19.27
CA LYS A 60 -10.71 1.68 19.74
C LYS A 60 -11.35 2.39 18.54
N VAL A 61 -12.50 2.99 18.80
CA VAL A 61 -13.18 3.84 17.82
C VAL A 61 -12.30 5.06 17.53
N GLY A 62 -12.09 5.37 16.24
CA GLY A 62 -11.21 6.44 15.79
C GLY A 62 -9.78 6.01 15.49
N ASP A 63 -9.39 4.76 15.78
CA ASP A 63 -8.08 4.25 15.39
C ASP A 63 -7.97 4.11 13.87
N ILE A 64 -6.78 4.40 13.34
CA ILE A 64 -6.46 4.24 11.92
C ILE A 64 -5.88 2.84 11.72
N VAL A 65 -6.53 2.08 10.85
CA VAL A 65 -6.22 0.66 10.65
C VAL A 65 -6.06 0.32 9.17
N ASP A 66 -5.14 -0.60 8.90
CA ASP A 66 -4.90 -1.17 7.59
C ASP A 66 -5.61 -2.52 7.47
N VAL A 67 -6.35 -2.70 6.38
CA VAL A 67 -7.10 -3.92 6.08
C VAL A 67 -6.24 -4.85 5.24
N VAL A 68 -5.75 -5.93 5.84
CA VAL A 68 -4.87 -6.91 5.20
C VAL A 68 -5.46 -8.31 5.40
N ALA A 69 -6.03 -8.85 4.33
CA ALA A 69 -6.63 -10.19 4.35
C ALA A 69 -5.58 -11.26 4.68
N ASN A 70 -5.95 -12.21 5.55
CA ASN A 70 -5.15 -13.36 5.93
C ASN A 70 -5.88 -14.63 5.46
N GLY A 71 -5.27 -15.41 4.58
CA GLY A 71 -5.90 -16.60 3.99
C GLY A 71 -6.17 -17.74 4.99
N ALA A 72 -5.51 -17.74 6.16
CA ALA A 72 -5.70 -18.76 7.19
C ALA A 72 -7.08 -18.67 7.88
N VAL A 73 -7.72 -17.50 7.87
CA VAL A 73 -9.04 -17.28 8.47
C VAL A 73 -10.01 -16.85 7.38
N GLN A 74 -11.06 -17.63 7.18
CA GLN A 74 -12.07 -17.36 6.14
C GLN A 74 -13.19 -16.45 6.63
N LYS A 75 -13.50 -16.48 7.94
CA LYS A 75 -14.59 -15.70 8.53
C LYS A 75 -14.23 -14.22 8.56
N GLY A 76 -15.19 -13.35 8.28
CA GLY A 76 -14.99 -11.90 8.31
C GLY A 76 -13.89 -11.38 7.38
N MET A 77 -13.56 -12.15 6.34
CA MET A 77 -12.57 -11.78 5.33
C MET A 77 -13.07 -10.56 4.54
N PRO A 78 -12.24 -9.51 4.37
CA PRO A 78 -12.62 -8.35 3.59
C PRO A 78 -12.65 -8.68 2.10
N TYR A 79 -13.53 -8.01 1.35
CA TYR A 79 -13.54 -8.14 -0.11
C TYR A 79 -12.22 -7.65 -0.73
N LYS A 80 -11.78 -8.28 -1.82
CA LYS A 80 -10.47 -8.03 -2.47
C LYS A 80 -10.17 -6.55 -2.74
N VAL A 81 -11.18 -5.74 -3.01
CA VAL A 81 -11.01 -4.31 -3.29
C VAL A 81 -10.57 -3.50 -2.07
N TYR A 82 -10.87 -4.00 -0.86
CA TYR A 82 -10.50 -3.36 0.40
C TYR A 82 -9.16 -3.87 0.94
N HIS A 83 -8.57 -4.89 0.33
CA HIS A 83 -7.24 -5.36 0.70
C HIS A 83 -6.19 -4.25 0.43
N GLY A 84 -5.34 -3.97 1.41
CA GLY A 84 -4.34 -2.92 1.35
C GLY A 84 -4.90 -1.50 1.47
N LYS A 85 -6.17 -1.34 1.86
CA LYS A 85 -6.76 -0.03 2.14
C LYS A 85 -6.66 0.30 3.62
N THR A 86 -6.44 1.57 3.91
CA THR A 86 -6.44 2.13 5.25
C THR A 86 -7.78 2.80 5.51
N GLY A 87 -8.34 2.59 6.70
CA GLY A 87 -9.60 3.15 7.12
C GLY A 87 -9.61 3.53 8.59
N VAL A 88 -10.77 4.00 9.05
CA VAL A 88 -10.97 4.42 10.44
C VAL A 88 -11.97 3.47 11.10
N VAL A 89 -11.68 3.06 12.33
CA VAL A 89 -12.60 2.22 13.11
C VAL A 89 -13.80 3.03 13.56
N TYR A 90 -15.01 2.55 13.25
CA TYR A 90 -16.28 3.16 13.69
C TYR A 90 -16.99 2.36 14.77
N ASN A 91 -16.80 1.04 14.78
CA ASN A 91 -17.46 0.15 15.73
C ASN A 91 -16.50 -0.97 16.14
N VAL A 92 -16.62 -1.45 17.37
CA VAL A 92 -15.83 -2.56 17.90
C VAL A 92 -16.79 -3.61 18.44
N THR A 93 -16.58 -4.86 18.02
CA THR A 93 -17.39 -6.02 18.44
C THR A 93 -16.49 -7.09 19.07
N LYS A 94 -17.09 -8.17 19.58
CA LYS A 94 -16.36 -9.25 20.28
C LYS A 94 -15.13 -9.77 19.53
N SER A 95 -15.22 -9.96 18.21
CA SER A 95 -14.15 -10.58 17.41
C SER A 95 -13.79 -9.81 16.14
N ALA A 96 -14.47 -8.69 15.89
CA ALA A 96 -14.35 -7.94 14.66
C ALA A 96 -14.41 -6.44 14.92
N VAL A 97 -13.89 -5.69 13.96
CA VAL A 97 -13.83 -4.25 13.95
C VAL A 97 -14.60 -3.77 12.72
N GLY A 98 -15.47 -2.79 12.93
CA GLY A 98 -16.12 -2.05 11.86
C GLY A 98 -15.19 -0.96 11.36
N VAL A 99 -14.84 -0.99 10.07
CA VAL A 99 -13.95 -0.01 9.43
C VAL A 99 -14.72 0.79 8.38
N ILE A 100 -14.54 2.11 8.40
CA ILE A 100 -15.00 3.02 7.36
C ILE A 100 -13.87 3.19 6.34
N LEU A 101 -14.19 2.95 5.07
CA LEU A 101 -13.30 3.13 3.93
C LEU A 101 -13.98 3.99 2.87
N TYR A 102 -13.21 4.83 2.19
CA TYR A 102 -13.71 5.54 1.01
C TYR A 102 -13.32 4.77 -0.25
N ARG A 103 -14.34 4.44 -1.06
CA ARG A 103 -14.13 3.82 -2.37
C ARG A 103 -14.65 4.75 -3.45
N GLN A 104 -13.81 4.99 -4.46
CA GLN A 104 -14.24 5.69 -5.66
C GLN A 104 -15.19 4.80 -6.47
N VAL A 105 -16.37 5.33 -6.80
CA VAL A 105 -17.36 4.70 -7.66
C VAL A 105 -17.75 5.72 -8.72
N GLY A 106 -17.25 5.52 -9.94
CA GLY A 106 -17.39 6.50 -11.01
C GLY A 106 -16.69 7.82 -10.65
N ASN A 107 -17.45 8.90 -10.57
CA ASN A 107 -16.99 10.26 -10.35
C ASN A 107 -16.90 10.68 -8.86
N ARG A 108 -17.37 9.85 -7.91
CA ARG A 108 -17.44 10.24 -6.50
C ARG A 108 -16.87 9.20 -5.54
N TYR A 109 -16.47 9.65 -4.36
CA TYR A 109 -16.13 8.76 -3.25
C TYR A 109 -17.38 8.41 -2.46
N ILE A 110 -17.57 7.11 -2.24
CA ILE A 110 -18.67 6.59 -1.44
C ILE A 110 -18.07 5.96 -0.19
N GLU A 111 -18.65 6.29 0.95
CA GLU A 111 -18.34 5.65 2.22
C GLU A 111 -18.77 4.18 2.19
N LYS A 112 -17.85 3.29 2.53
CA LYS A 112 -18.08 1.85 2.66
C LYS A 112 -17.77 1.43 4.08
N ARG A 113 -18.78 0.93 4.77
CA ARG A 113 -18.66 0.34 6.10
C ARG A 113 -18.47 -1.16 5.94
N ILE A 114 -17.36 -1.67 6.47
CA ILE A 114 -17.04 -3.09 6.41
C ILE A 114 -16.85 -3.64 7.82
N ASN A 115 -17.31 -4.86 8.06
CA ASN A 115 -17.10 -5.57 9.31
C ASN A 115 -16.02 -6.61 9.07
N VAL A 116 -14.86 -6.40 9.69
CA VAL A 116 -13.66 -7.19 9.42
C VAL A 116 -13.15 -7.80 10.72
N ARG A 117 -12.79 -9.07 10.65
CA ARG A 117 -12.19 -9.76 11.80
C ARG A 117 -10.80 -9.23 12.13
N ILE A 118 -10.42 -9.29 13.41
CA ILE A 118 -9.16 -8.72 13.93
C ILE A 118 -7.93 -9.32 13.24
N GLU A 119 -8.01 -10.57 12.79
CA GLU A 119 -6.96 -11.28 12.06
C GLU A 119 -6.61 -10.63 10.71
N HIS A 120 -7.51 -9.81 10.17
CA HIS A 120 -7.34 -9.11 8.91
C HIS A 120 -7.10 -7.60 9.07
N VAL A 121 -6.87 -7.14 10.30
CA VAL A 121 -6.71 -5.73 10.64
C VAL A 121 -5.35 -5.53 11.30
N ARG A 122 -4.67 -4.43 10.97
CA ARG A 122 -3.43 -4.00 11.60
C ARG A 122 -3.52 -2.52 11.94
N HIS A 123 -2.89 -2.10 13.04
CA HIS A 123 -2.71 -0.68 13.33
C HIS A 123 -1.79 -0.04 12.29
N SER A 124 -2.17 1.13 11.77
CA SER A 124 -1.35 1.85 10.80
C SER A 124 -0.21 2.60 11.50
N ARG A 125 1.03 2.35 11.06
CA ARG A 125 2.24 3.02 11.59
C ARG A 125 2.29 4.51 11.24
N SER A 126 1.55 4.93 10.23
CA SER A 126 1.46 6.33 9.80
C SER A 126 0.98 7.26 10.92
N ARG A 127 0.06 6.79 11.76
CA ARG A 127 -0.47 7.55 12.89
C ARG A 127 0.50 7.60 14.07
N GLU A 128 1.27 6.54 14.28
CA GLU A 128 2.24 6.43 15.37
C GLU A 128 3.30 7.53 15.30
N GLU A 129 3.94 7.72 14.14
CA GLU A 129 4.94 8.77 13.92
C GLU A 129 4.36 10.17 14.19
N PHE A 130 3.13 10.41 13.72
CA PHE A 130 2.43 11.66 13.95
C PHE A 130 2.21 11.92 15.45
N LEU A 131 1.74 10.92 16.20
CA LEU A 131 1.51 11.05 17.64
C LEU A 131 2.81 11.31 18.41
N THR A 132 3.87 10.58 18.08
CA THR A 132 5.20 10.80 18.67
C THR A 132 5.69 12.22 18.39
N ARG A 133 5.49 12.73 17.18
CA ARG A 133 5.84 14.11 16.82
C ARG A 133 5.00 15.17 17.54
N VAL A 134 3.72 14.93 17.77
CA VAL A 134 2.87 15.86 18.54
C VAL A 134 3.37 15.99 19.97
N LYS A 135 3.75 14.86 20.61
CA LYS A 135 4.30 14.86 21.95
C LYS A 135 5.64 15.59 22.03
N THR A 136 6.60 15.25 21.17
CA THR A 136 7.92 15.89 21.16
C THR A 136 7.84 17.39 20.83
N ASN A 137 6.93 17.80 19.95
CA ASN A 137 6.71 19.22 19.67
C ASN A 137 6.10 19.97 20.86
N ALA A 138 5.18 19.35 21.61
CA ALA A 138 4.61 19.96 22.81
C ALA A 138 5.67 20.15 23.90
N GLU A 139 6.56 19.17 24.08
CA GLU A 139 7.71 19.26 24.99
C GLU A 139 8.67 20.38 24.60
N LYS A 140 9.08 20.44 23.33
CA LYS A 140 9.93 21.52 22.81
C LYS A 140 9.30 22.90 22.98
N LYS A 141 7.99 23.01 22.76
CA LYS A 141 7.26 24.28 22.98
C LYS A 141 7.27 24.69 24.45
N ARG A 142 7.13 23.73 25.37
CA ARG A 142 7.18 23.99 26.81
C ARG A 142 8.58 24.43 27.26
N GLN A 143 9.63 23.75 26.79
CA GLN A 143 11.03 24.10 27.08
C GLN A 143 11.37 25.50 26.57
N ALA A 144 11.07 25.79 25.30
CA ALA A 144 11.31 27.10 24.70
C ALA A 144 10.59 28.25 25.43
N LYS A 145 9.39 27.98 25.99
CA LYS A 145 8.68 28.96 26.81
C LYS A 145 9.39 29.22 28.16
N THR A 146 9.96 28.19 28.78
CA THR A 146 10.75 28.33 30.01
C THR A 146 12.07 29.06 29.76
N ASP A 147 12.76 28.71 28.67
CA ASP A 147 14.07 29.26 28.32
C ASP A 147 13.99 30.65 27.66
N GLY A 148 12.78 31.09 27.27
CA GLY A 148 12.55 32.34 26.54
C GLY A 148 13.03 32.32 25.08
N THR A 149 13.37 31.15 24.54
CA THR A 149 13.84 30.99 23.17
C THR A 149 12.69 30.72 22.20
N HIS A 150 12.89 31.00 20.91
CA HIS A 150 11.88 30.71 19.90
C HIS A 150 12.12 29.33 19.27
N ALA A 151 11.17 28.40 19.46
CA ALA A 151 11.24 27.07 18.86
C ALA A 151 10.63 27.02 17.45
N PHE A 152 11.41 26.54 16.47
CA PHE A 152 10.92 26.24 15.13
C PHE A 152 10.34 24.81 15.06
N LEU A 153 9.01 24.69 14.98
CA LEU A 153 8.30 23.40 15.08
C LEU A 153 7.87 22.80 13.73
N LYS A 154 7.97 23.56 12.65
CA LYS A 154 7.57 23.11 11.30
C LYS A 154 8.66 22.21 10.73
N ARG A 155 8.25 21.19 9.96
CA ARG A 155 9.20 20.35 9.21
C ARG A 155 9.81 21.16 8.06
N GLN A 156 11.10 21.02 7.84
CA GLN A 156 11.77 21.54 6.65
C GLN A 156 12.02 20.41 5.65
N PRO A 157 11.92 20.67 4.34
CA PRO A 157 12.41 19.74 3.33
C PRO A 157 13.93 19.60 3.43
N ALA A 158 14.49 18.64 2.70
CA ALA A 158 15.95 18.53 2.57
C ALA A 158 16.50 19.83 1.95
N MET A 159 17.31 20.55 2.74
CA MET A 159 17.98 21.75 2.27
C MET A 159 19.19 21.40 1.39
N PRO A 160 19.65 22.32 0.53
CA PRO A 160 20.92 22.17 -0.16
C PRO A 160 22.03 21.84 0.83
N ARG A 161 22.96 20.97 0.41
CA ARG A 161 24.11 20.63 1.25
C ARG A 161 24.93 21.89 1.49
N GLU A 162 25.32 22.10 2.75
CA GLU A 162 26.21 23.21 3.11
C GLU A 162 27.62 22.98 2.53
N ALA A 163 28.37 24.08 2.39
CA ALA A 163 29.77 24.01 2.01
C ALA A 163 30.55 23.21 3.07
N ARG A 164 31.33 22.23 2.62
CA ARG A 164 32.19 21.42 3.51
C ARG A 164 33.57 21.25 2.90
N THR A 165 34.59 21.31 3.75
CA THR A 165 35.96 21.02 3.37
C THR A 165 36.25 19.54 3.62
N ILE A 166 36.71 18.82 2.61
CA ILE A 166 37.13 17.42 2.73
C ILE A 166 38.65 17.40 2.85
N SER A 167 39.17 16.89 3.97
CA SER A 167 40.61 16.79 4.20
C SER A 167 41.21 15.56 3.49
N ILE A 168 42.27 15.77 2.71
CA ILE A 168 42.93 14.75 1.87
C ILE A 168 43.98 13.93 2.68
N LYS A 169 44.19 14.23 3.96
CA LYS A 169 45.26 13.64 4.78
C LYS A 169 45.12 12.12 4.97
N GLU A 170 43.89 11.63 5.14
CA GLU A 170 43.61 10.21 5.43
C GLU A 170 42.98 9.47 4.25
N ALA A 171 42.31 10.19 3.34
CA ALA A 171 41.65 9.64 2.16
C ALA A 171 42.22 10.27 0.88
N LYS A 172 43.18 9.57 0.26
CA LYS A 172 43.73 9.97 -1.03
C LYS A 172 42.68 9.71 -2.12
N PRO A 173 42.48 10.62 -3.09
CA PRO A 173 41.56 10.38 -4.19
C PRO A 173 42.05 9.21 -5.05
N GLU A 174 41.16 8.27 -5.33
CA GLU A 174 41.43 7.15 -6.25
C GLU A 174 41.00 7.54 -7.67
N THR A 175 41.91 7.38 -8.62
CA THR A 175 41.62 7.61 -10.04
C THR A 175 40.94 6.36 -10.61
N LEU A 176 39.71 6.50 -11.10
CA LEU A 176 38.98 5.43 -11.77
C LEU A 176 39.09 5.57 -13.29
N ALA A 177 39.24 4.45 -14.00
CA ALA A 177 39.27 4.39 -15.47
C ALA A 177 38.07 3.56 -16.00
N PRO A 178 37.53 3.89 -17.19
CA PRO A 178 36.47 3.10 -17.80
C PRO A 178 36.96 1.68 -18.09
N ILE A 179 36.09 0.69 -17.83
CA ILE A 179 36.39 -0.73 -18.09
C ILE A 179 36.06 -1.04 -19.56
N ALA A 180 36.88 -1.87 -20.20
CA ALA A 180 36.66 -2.33 -21.57
C ALA A 180 35.41 -3.22 -21.68
N TYR A 181 34.80 -3.24 -22.86
CA TYR A 181 33.68 -4.14 -23.16
C TYR A 181 34.14 -5.60 -23.09
N ASP A 182 33.41 -6.42 -22.35
CA ASP A 182 33.68 -7.85 -22.16
C ASP A 182 32.49 -8.69 -22.67
N THR A 183 32.79 -9.78 -23.36
CA THR A 183 31.81 -10.74 -23.90
C THR A 183 31.75 -12.04 -23.09
N ALA A 184 32.46 -12.15 -21.96
CA ALA A 184 32.39 -13.31 -21.09
C ALA A 184 30.97 -13.48 -20.52
N ILE A 185 30.36 -14.65 -20.82
CA ILE A 185 29.08 -15.13 -20.29
C ILE A 185 29.37 -16.18 -19.23
#